data_AF-A0A4Q3C4E6-F1
#
_entry.id   AF-A0A4Q3C4E6-F1
#
_cell.length_a   1.000
_cell.length_b   1.000
_cell.length_c   1.000
_cell.angle_alpha   90.00
_cell.angle_beta   90.00
_cell.angle_gamma   90.00
#
_symmetry.space_group_name_H-M   'P 1'
#
loop_
_entity.id
_entity.type
_entity.pdbx_description
1 polymer ?
#
loop_
_entity_poly.entity_id
_entity_poly.type
_entity_poly.pdbx_seq_one_letter_code
_entity_poly.pdbx_strand_id
1 'polypeptide(L)' 'ADTGFFYVTKKNPRTQTEKLSFRKYDPVVRKHVDFKEAKIK' A
#
# COMPACT_ATOMS: atom_id res chain seq x y z
N ALA A 1 0.70 -10.12 -1.83
CA ALA A 1 1.28 -10.85 -0.69
C ALA A 1 0.22 -10.83 0.39
N ASP A 2 -0.39 -11.98 0.69
CA ASP A 2 -1.52 -12.09 1.63
C ASP A 2 -1.03 -12.17 3.08
N THR A 3 -0.05 -11.34 3.43
CA THR A 3 0.64 -11.33 4.72
C THR A 3 -0.05 -10.44 5.75
N GLY A 4 -1.08 -9.69 5.35
CA GLY A 4 -1.81 -8.75 6.21
C GLY A 4 -1.01 -7.52 6.63
N PHE A 5 0.25 -7.38 6.19
CA PHE A 5 1.07 -6.21 6.47
C PHE A 5 0.64 -5.04 5.56
N PHE A 6 0.45 -3.86 6.14
CA PHE A 6 0.08 -2.66 5.40
C PHE A 6 0.85 -1.44 5.91
N TYR A 7 1.16 -0.54 4.99
CA TYR A 7 1.65 0.79 5.31
C TYR A 7 0.48 1.76 5.34
N VAL A 8 0.47 2.65 6.34
CA VAL A 8 -0.49 3.74 6.40
C VAL A 8 0.13 4.97 5.76
N THR A 9 -0.55 5.53 4.76
CA THR A 9 -0.14 6.78 4.09
C THR A 9 -1.32 7.71 4.00
N LYS A 10 -1.09 9.01 4.23
CA LYS A 10 -2.11 10.04 3.98
C LYS A 10 -2.06 10.44 2.51
N LYS A 11 -3.20 10.38 1.83
CA LYS A 11 -3.36 10.92 0.47
C LYS A 11 -4.32 12.10 0.46
N ASN A 12 -4.15 13.00 -0.50
CA ASN A 12 -5.13 14.05 -0.77
C ASN A 12 -6.10 13.57 -1.86
N PRO A 13 -7.35 13.19 -1.51
CA PRO A 13 -8.30 12.63 -2.47
C PRO A 13 -8.74 13.64 -3.55
N ARG A 14 -8.49 14.95 -3.36
CA ARG A 14 -8.85 15.99 -4.34
C ARG A 14 -7.85 16.09 -5.49
N THR A 15 -6.56 15.87 -5.23
CA THR A 15 -5.51 16.00 -6.24
C THR A 15 -5.06 14.66 -6.79
N GLN A 16 -5.27 13.56 -6.05
CA GLN A 16 -4.92 12.21 -6.48
C GLN A 16 -6.16 11.31 -6.41
N THR A 17 -6.84 11.22 -7.54
CA THR A 17 -8.08 10.44 -7.70
C THR A 17 -7.83 8.96 -7.94
N GLU A 18 -6.67 8.61 -8.52
CA GLU A 18 -6.30 7.24 -8.83
C GLU A 18 -5.84 6.45 -7.58
N LYS A 19 -5.89 5.13 -7.68
CA LYS A 19 -5.41 4.24 -6.62
C LYS A 19 -3.89 4.22 -6.63
N LEU A 20 -3.31 4.41 -5.45
CA LEU A 20 -1.86 4.34 -5.31
C LEU A 20 -1.37 2.90 -5.38
N SER A 21 -0.33 2.67 -6.20
CA SER A 21 0.42 1.42 -6.24
C SER A 21 1.90 1.70 -6.04
N PHE A 22 2.50 1.10 -5.03
CA PHE A 22 3.91 1.28 -4.72
C PHE A 22 4.58 -0.05 -4.46
N ARG A 23 5.79 -0.22 -5.00
CA ARG A 23 6.63 -1.36 -4.66
C ARG A 23 7.41 -1.05 -3.38
N LYS A 24 7.07 -1.72 -2.28
CA LYS A 24 7.72 -1.55 -0.97
C LYS A 24 8.17 -2.88 -0.40
N TYR A 25 9.04 -2.83 0.60
CA TYR A 25 9.49 -4.03 1.30
C TYR A 25 8.37 -4.59 2.18
N ASP A 26 8.12 -5.89 2.07
CA ASP A 26 7.30 -6.64 3.03
C ASP A 26 8.25 -7.40 3.98
N PRO A 27 8.26 -7.08 5.29
CA PRO A 27 9.13 -7.74 6.25
C PRO A 27 8.76 -9.21 6.49
N VAL A 28 7.54 -9.63 6.17
CA VAL A 28 7.07 -11.01 6.34
C VAL A 28 7.65 -11.91 5.26
N VAL A 29 7.60 -11.49 3.99
CA VAL A 29 8.17 -12.24 2.85
C VAL A 29 9.66 -11.92 2.62
N ARG A 30 10.16 -10.86 3.27
CA ARG A 30 11.52 -10.32 3.12
C ARG A 30 11.87 -9.94 1.67
N LYS A 31 10.89 -9.41 0.94
CA LYS A 31 11.02 -9.02 -0.47
C LYS A 31 10.24 -7.75 -0.77
N HIS A 32 10.61 -7.06 -1.84
CA HIS A 32 9.86 -5.93 -2.35
C HIS A 32 8.67 -6.39 -3.20
N VAL A 33 7.47 -6.12 -2.72
CA VAL A 33 6.20 -6.50 -3.32
C VAL A 33 5.37 -5.26 -3.64
N ASP A 34 4.40 -5.41 -4.54
CA ASP A 34 3.50 -4.33 -4.91
C ASP A 34 2.38 -4.17 -3.87
N PHE A 35 2.34 -3.01 -3.23
CA PHE A 35 1.27 -2.59 -2.33
C PHE A 35 0.27 -1.76 -3.11
N LYS A 36 -1.00 -2.17 -3.06
CA LYS A 36 -2.13 -1.42 -3.62
C LYS A 36 -2.92 -0.78 -2.49
N GLU A 37 -3.42 0.43 -2.74
CA GLU A 37 -4.24 1.15 -1.78
C GLU A 37 -5.53 0.39 -1.46
N ALA A 38 -5.80 0.22 -0.16
CA ALA A 38 -7.04 -0.32 0.38
C ALA A 38 -7.62 0.66 1.41
N LYS A 39 -8.95 0.66 1.54
CA LYS A 39 -9.64 1.49 2.53
C LYS A 39 -9.44 0.88 3.92
N ILE A 40 -8.88 1.66 4.84
CA ILE A 40 -8.87 1.33 6.27
C ILE A 40 -10.28 1.62 6.80
N LYS A 41 -10.87 0.67 7.52
CA LYS A 41 -12.23 0.78 8.07
C LYS A 41 -12.31 1.84 9.17
#